data_AF-A0A3A8Y7M0-F1
#
_entry.id   AF-A0A3A8Y7M0-F1
#
_cell.length_a   1.000
_cell.length_b   1.000
_cell.length_c   1.000
_cell.angle_alpha   90.00
_cell.angle_beta   90.00
_cell.angle_gamma   90.00
#
_symmetry.space_group_name_H-M   'P 1'
#
loop_
_entity.id
_entity.type
_entity.pdbx_description
1 polymer ?
#
loop_
_entity_poly.entity_id
_entity_poly.type
_entity_poly.pdbx_seq_one_letter_code
_entity_poly.pdbx_strand_id
1 'polypeptide(L)'
;MFNFRIIPCADGTEVIDTNLKTPYESLTPSQMVDYVETDKTLAYMDRMERKVRIEEERKRKIARNPIYKMACRLGMVLGKMQE
;
A
#
# COMPACT_ATOMS: atom_id res chain seq x y z
N MET A 1 19.48 -6.03 11.71
CA MET A 1 19.87 -5.88 10.29
C MET A 1 18.66 -5.37 9.53
N PHE A 2 18.82 -4.51 8.52
CA PHE A 2 17.70 -4.09 7.68
C PHE A 2 17.39 -5.15 6.63
N ASN A 3 16.11 -5.37 6.33
CA ASN A 3 15.63 -6.32 5.33
C ASN A 3 15.47 -5.69 3.93
N PHE A 4 16.20 -4.61 3.68
CA PHE A 4 16.26 -3.95 2.39
C PHE A 4 17.66 -3.33 2.23
N ARG A 5 17.94 -2.85 1.01
CA ARG A 5 19.12 -2.07 0.68
C ARG A 5 18.71 -0.84 -0.12
N ILE A 6 19.27 0.30 0.26
CA ILE A 6 19.18 1.55 -0.50
C ILE A 6 20.37 1.56 -1.48
N ILE A 7 20.06 1.59 -2.77
CA ILE A 7 21.03 1.60 -3.87
C ILE A 7 20.97 2.98 -4.52
N PRO A 8 22.01 3.84 -4.34
CA PRO A 8 22.07 5.10 -5.05
C PRO A 8 22.37 4.86 -6.52
N CYS A 9 21.58 5.48 -7.39
CA CYS A 9 21.78 5.48 -8.82
C CYS A 9 22.57 6.72 -9.27
N ALA A 10 23.22 6.63 -10.43
CA ALA A 10 24.07 7.71 -10.96
C ALA A 10 23.31 9.00 -11.30
N ASP A 11 21.99 8.92 -11.45
CA ASP A 11 21.08 10.04 -11.69
C ASP A 11 20.62 10.75 -10.40
N GLY A 12 21.11 10.29 -9.23
CA GLY A 12 20.72 10.82 -7.93
C GLY A 12 19.39 10.25 -7.39
N THR A 13 18.81 9.26 -8.07
CA THR A 13 17.68 8.50 -7.52
C THR A 13 18.17 7.40 -6.57
N GLU A 14 17.32 6.99 -5.64
CA GLU A 14 17.62 5.91 -4.70
C GLU A 14 16.60 4.80 -4.87
N VAL A 15 17.10 3.61 -5.19
CA VAL A 15 16.27 2.41 -5.34
C VAL A 15 16.31 1.62 -4.04
N ILE A 16 15.14 1.37 -3.48
CA ILE A 16 14.97 0.52 -2.29
C ILE A 16 14.71 -0.91 -2.77
N ASP A 17 15.71 -1.78 -2.62
CA ASP A 17 15.57 -3.21 -2.92
C ASP A 17 15.26 -4.01 -1.65
N THR A 18 14.05 -4.56 -1.55
CA THR A 18 13.56 -5.35 -0.41
C THR A 18 13.97 -6.82 -0.45
N ASN A 19 14.64 -7.28 -1.52
CA ASN A 19 15.16 -8.65 -1.61
C ASN A 19 16.55 -8.78 -0.99
N LEU A 20 17.24 -7.66 -0.78
CA LEU A 20 18.57 -7.60 -0.21
C LEU A 20 18.53 -7.26 1.28
N LYS A 21 19.57 -7.66 2.00
CA LYS A 21 19.72 -7.33 3.43
C LYS A 21 20.97 -6.48 3.64
N THR A 22 20.89 -5.59 4.63
CA THR A 22 21.96 -4.65 4.94
C THR A 22 22.33 -4.70 6.42
N PRO A 23 23.50 -5.30 6.77
CA PRO A 23 23.95 -5.38 8.16
C PRO A 23 24.21 -3.99 8.73
N TYR A 24 24.00 -3.83 10.04
CA TYR A 24 24.19 -2.53 10.70
C TYR A 24 25.66 -2.11 10.73
N GLU A 25 26.57 -3.07 10.83
CA GLU A 25 28.02 -2.85 10.87
C GLU A 25 28.57 -2.30 9.55
N SER A 26 27.85 -2.46 8.43
CA SER A 26 28.27 -1.92 7.13
C SER A 26 27.80 -0.48 6.88
N LEU A 27 27.04 0.12 7.82
CA LEU A 27 26.45 1.44 7.65
C LEU A 27 27.24 2.49 8.45
N THR A 28 27.43 3.65 7.84
CA THR A 28 27.88 4.83 8.58
C THR A 28 26.72 5.37 9.44
N PRO A 29 27.02 6.14 10.51
CA PRO A 29 25.97 6.76 11.33
C PRO A 29 25.01 7.65 10.53
N SER A 30 25.47 8.31 9.47
CA SER A 30 24.61 9.12 8.61
C SER A 30 23.65 8.23 7.80
N GLN A 31 24.16 7.17 7.16
CA GLN A 31 23.33 6.21 6.42
C GLN A 31 22.32 5.50 7.33
N MET A 32 22.69 5.25 8.60
CA MET A 32 21.77 4.64 9.55
C MET A 32 20.48 5.45 9.72
N VAL A 33 20.56 6.78 9.69
CA VAL A 33 19.37 7.63 9.80
C VAL A 33 18.43 7.40 8.61
N ASP A 34 18.99 7.41 7.40
CA ASP A 34 18.23 7.20 6.16
C ASP A 34 17.57 5.83 6.14
N TYR A 35 18.28 4.79 6.59
CA TYR A 35 17.72 3.45 6.71
C TYR A 35 16.63 3.36 7.79
N VAL A 36 16.78 4.02 8.94
CA VAL A 36 15.73 4.04 9.97
C VAL A 36 14.47 4.77 9.48
N GLU A 37 14.62 5.86 8.74
CA GLU A 37 13.50 6.57 8.14
C GLU A 37 12.80 5.71 7.09
N THR A 38 13.57 5.08 6.20
CA THR A 38 13.06 4.17 5.18
C THR A 38 12.33 2.96 5.78
N ASP A 39 12.83 2.39 6.88
CA ASP A 39 12.16 1.28 7.57
C ASP A 39 10.77 1.69 8.09
N LYS A 40 10.66 2.91 8.64
CA LYS A 40 9.38 3.46 9.10
C LYS A 40 8.39 3.68 7.96
N THR A 41 8.85 4.22 6.83
CA THR A 41 7.99 4.48 5.67
C THR A 41 7.50 3.17 5.05
N LEU A 42 8.37 2.17 4.88
CA LEU A 42 7.99 0.84 4.42
C LEU A 42 6.96 0.19 5.36
N ALA A 43 7.19 0.23 6.67
CA ALA A 43 6.25 -0.32 7.64
C ALA A 43 4.88 0.40 7.61
N TYR A 44 4.86 1.71 7.32
CA TYR A 44 3.64 2.47 7.13
C TYR A 44 2.90 2.05 5.85
N MET A 45 3.62 1.95 4.73
CA MET A 45 3.06 1.52 3.43
C MET A 45 2.45 0.12 3.52
N ASP A 46 3.14 -0.83 4.15
CA ASP A 46 2.64 -2.18 4.39
C ASP A 46 1.30 -2.19 5.14
N ARG A 47 1.16 -1.33 6.17
CA ARG A 47 -0.09 -1.20 6.92
C ARG A 47 -1.20 -0.61 6.07
N MET A 48 -0.87 0.36 5.21
CA MET A 48 -1.83 0.97 4.29
C MET A 48 -2.29 -0.01 3.21
N GLU A 49 -1.37 -0.77 2.60
CA GLU A 49 -1.73 -1.81 1.64
C GLU A 49 -2.70 -2.84 2.23
N ARG A 50 -2.44 -3.30 3.47
CA ARG A 50 -3.34 -4.25 4.14
C ARG A 50 -4.74 -3.67 4.32
N LYS A 51 -4.85 -2.39 4.70
CA LYS A 51 -6.14 -1.71 4.82
C LYS A 51 -6.86 -1.63 3.48
N VAL A 52 -6.15 -1.26 2.42
CA VAL A 52 -6.70 -1.20 1.05
C VAL A 52 -7.21 -2.57 0.61
N ARG A 53 -6.43 -3.65 0.81
CA ARG A 53 -6.86 -5.02 0.49
C ARG A 53 -8.12 -5.42 1.25
N ILE A 54 -8.20 -5.11 2.54
CA ILE A 54 -9.39 -5.40 3.37
C ILE A 54 -10.60 -4.62 2.86
N GLU A 55 -10.44 -3.34 2.51
CA GLU A 55 -11.52 -2.52 1.96
C GLU A 55 -12.00 -3.03 0.60
N GLU A 56 -11.08 -3.44 -0.28
CA GLU A 56 -11.42 -4.06 -1.56
C GLU A 56 -12.19 -5.37 -1.36
N GLU A 57 -11.77 -6.23 -0.43
CA GLU A 57 -12.51 -7.44 -0.10
C GLU A 57 -13.90 -7.14 0.48
N ARG A 58 -14.01 -6.13 1.35
CA ARG A 58 -15.31 -5.67 1.88
C ARG A 58 -16.21 -5.18 0.74
N LYS A 59 -15.70 -4.35 -0.16
CA LYS A 59 -16.43 -3.87 -1.35
C LYS A 59 -16.87 -5.04 -2.24
N ARG A 60 -15.99 -6.02 -2.49
CA ARG A 60 -16.33 -7.24 -3.26
C ARG A 60 -17.44 -8.06 -2.59
N LYS A 61 -17.39 -8.24 -1.27
CA LYS A 61 -18.42 -8.94 -0.49
C LYS A 61 -19.77 -8.22 -0.55
N ILE A 62 -19.76 -6.89 -0.40
CA ILE A 62 -20.97 -6.06 -0.53
C ILE A 62 -21.54 -6.13 -1.94
N ALA A 63 -20.71 -5.99 -2.97
CA ALA A 63 -21.14 -6.09 -4.37
C ALA A 63 -21.72 -7.46 -4.73
N ARG A 64 -21.23 -8.54 -4.10
CA ARG A 64 -21.76 -9.89 -4.28
C ARG A 64 -23.09 -10.11 -3.54
N ASN A 65 -23.45 -9.26 -2.57
CA ASN A 65 -24.70 -9.41 -1.83
C ASN A 65 -25.90 -9.15 -2.77
N PRO A 66 -26.81 -10.13 -2.95
CA PRO A 66 -27.98 -9.97 -3.82
C PRO A 66 -28.86 -8.80 -3.41
N ILE A 67 -28.96 -8.49 -2.11
CA ILE A 67 -29.72 -7.35 -1.61
C ILE A 67 -29.13 -6.03 -2.11
N TYR A 68 -27.80 -5.88 -2.04
CA TYR A 68 -27.11 -4.70 -2.55
C TYR A 68 -27.26 -4.56 -4.07
N LYS A 69 -27.17 -5.66 -4.82
CA LYS A 69 -27.41 -5.69 -6.26
C LYS A 69 -28.84 -5.27 -6.62
N MET A 70 -29.83 -5.71 -5.85
CA MET A 70 -31.23 -5.31 -6.03
C MET A 70 -31.46 -3.85 -5.67
N ALA A 71 -30.88 -3.36 -4.57
CA ALA A 71 -30.94 -1.95 -4.18
C ALA A 71 -30.32 -1.02 -5.24
N CYS A 72 -29.17 -1.38 -5.82
CA CYS A 72 -28.56 -0.62 -6.92
C CYS A 72 -29.43 -0.62 -8.18
N ARG A 73 -30.07 -1.74 -8.52
CA ARG A 73 -30.98 -1.82 -9.68
C ARG A 73 -32.25 -1.00 -9.45
N LEU A 74 -32.81 -1.00 -8.24
CA LEU A 74 -33.94 -0.16 -7.86
C LEU A 74 -33.57 1.34 -7.88
N GLY A 75 -32.36 1.70 -7.44
CA GLY A 75 -31.85 3.08 -7.54
C GLY A 75 -31.70 3.57 -8.99
N MET A 76 -31.30 2.71 -9.92
CA MET A 76 -31.28 3.04 -11.36
C MET A 76 -32.68 3.15 -11.98
N VAL A 77 -33.66 2.41 -11.47
CA VAL A 77 -35.06 2.45 -11.94
C VAL A 77 -35.78 3.69 -11.41
N LEU A 78 -35.51 4.11 -10.17
CA LEU A 78 -36.14 5.29 -9.57
C LEU A 78 -35.62 6.62 -10.14
N GLY A 79 -34.39 6.67 -10.69
CA GLY A 79 -33.86 7.86 -11.36
C GLY A 79 -34.43 8.13 -12.77
N LYS A 80 -35.27 7.23 -13.31
CA LYS A 80 -35.89 7.34 -14.64
C LYS A 80 -37.39 7.72 -14.59
N MET A 81 -37.95 8.01 -13.41
CA MET A 81 -39.34 8.46 -13.23
C MET A 81 -39.43 9.94 -12.80
N GLN A 82 -38.42 10.76 -13.14
CA GLN A 82 -38.44 12.21 -12.88
C GLN A 82 -38.15 13.04 -14.15
N GLU A 83 -38.46 12.50 -15.32
CA GLU A 83 -38.46 13.21 -16.60
C GLU A 83 -39.85 13.11 -17.24
#